data_AF-A0A292QU43-F1
#
_entry.id   AF-A0A292QU43-F1
#
_cell.length_a   1.000
_cell.length_b   1.000
_cell.length_c   1.000
_cell.angle_alpha   90.00
_cell.angle_beta   90.00
_cell.angle_gamma   90.00
#
_symmetry.space_group_name_H-M   'P 1'
#
loop_
_entity.id
_entity.type
_entity.pdbx_description
1 polymer ?
#
loop_
_entity_poly.entity_id
_entity_poly.type
_entity_poly.pdbx_seq_one_letter_code
_entity_poly.pdbx_strand_id
1 'polypeptide(L)'
;MSNIFKNIKYYLLSLKEKNLREKLKNTTKTSFSNKTSKTIIGSGSNLTLNSETKKLIESVRENVSAIVKQVDCNPEKLLEYIKAANTPVYKINNADKILALLKEEEGLITEQHGLRALYLSICVGRGFSLKTPPMFVMREGVIDKYYMLHHFYRWYSLKSDLPGFEYEVQQKFKRFLIDNSPSAIRKFSMEDIISLKEAIARDQEATDFVLKYTKSVDGSKNVLDKIKNEGGASV
;
A
#
# COMPACT_ATOMS: atom_id res chain seq x y z
N MET A 1 -11.68 -59.76 -11.99
CA MET A 1 -12.29 -58.74 -12.87
C MET A 1 -12.72 -57.44 -12.17
N SER A 2 -13.21 -57.45 -10.92
CA SER A 2 -13.68 -56.23 -10.19
C SER A 2 -12.64 -55.12 -9.99
N ASN A 3 -11.36 -55.46 -9.79
CA ASN A 3 -10.30 -54.46 -9.54
C ASN A 3 -9.84 -53.69 -10.79
N ILE A 4 -9.93 -54.30 -11.98
CA ILE A 4 -9.48 -53.66 -13.23
C ILE A 4 -10.47 -52.56 -13.64
N PHE A 5 -11.77 -52.82 -13.54
CA PHE A 5 -12.81 -51.82 -13.78
C PHE A 5 -12.77 -50.67 -12.76
N LYS A 6 -12.46 -50.96 -11.48
CA LYS A 6 -12.21 -49.91 -10.47
C LYS A 6 -11.01 -49.05 -10.85
N ASN A 7 -9.89 -49.65 -11.25
CA ASN A 7 -8.68 -48.91 -11.63
C ASN A 7 -8.89 -48.04 -12.87
N ILE A 8 -9.60 -48.53 -13.88
CA ILE A 8 -9.97 -47.74 -15.07
C ILE A 8 -10.89 -46.58 -14.69
N LYS A 9 -11.87 -46.80 -13.80
CA LYS A 9 -12.75 -45.74 -13.30
C LYS A 9 -11.97 -44.67 -12.53
N TYR A 10 -11.04 -45.05 -11.66
CA TYR A 10 -10.17 -44.10 -10.95
C TYR A 10 -9.24 -43.34 -11.90
N TYR A 11 -8.74 -44.00 -12.94
CA TYR A 11 -7.93 -43.36 -13.96
C TYR A 11 -8.72 -42.29 -14.73
N LEU A 12 -9.93 -42.63 -15.19
CA LEU A 12 -10.84 -41.67 -15.85
C LEU A 12 -11.25 -40.51 -14.93
N LEU A 13 -11.48 -40.79 -13.63
CA LEU A 13 -11.72 -39.76 -12.62
C LEU A 13 -10.52 -38.82 -12.47
N SER A 14 -9.29 -39.35 -12.42
CA SER A 14 -8.09 -38.52 -12.32
C SER A 14 -7.83 -37.67 -13.57
N LEU A 15 -8.17 -38.17 -14.77
CA LEU A 15 -8.14 -37.40 -16.02
C LEU A 15 -9.17 -36.26 -16.02
N LYS A 16 -10.40 -36.53 -15.58
CA LYS A 16 -11.43 -35.48 -15.40
C LYS A 16 -10.99 -34.47 -14.36
N GLU A 17 -10.40 -34.91 -13.26
CA GLU A 17 -9.87 -34.04 -12.20
C GLU A 17 -8.74 -33.15 -12.71
N LYS A 18 -7.80 -33.68 -13.51
CA LYS A 18 -6.74 -32.88 -14.15
C LYS A 18 -7.31 -31.81 -15.08
N ASN A 19 -8.28 -32.16 -15.90
CA ASN A 19 -8.92 -31.23 -16.84
C ASN A 19 -9.74 -30.15 -16.10
N LEU A 20 -10.42 -30.52 -15.01
CA LEU A 20 -11.08 -29.59 -14.09
C LEU A 20 -10.08 -28.66 -13.39
N ARG A 21 -8.95 -29.18 -12.91
CA ARG A 21 -7.87 -28.39 -12.30
C ARG A 21 -7.24 -27.40 -13.30
N GLU A 22 -7.09 -27.78 -14.57
CA GLU A 22 -6.64 -26.84 -15.60
C GLU A 22 -7.67 -25.74 -15.88
N LYS A 23 -8.96 -26.10 -16.02
CA LYS A 23 -10.04 -25.11 -16.21
C LYS A 23 -10.19 -24.18 -15.01
N LEU A 24 -9.95 -24.68 -13.80
CA LEU A 24 -9.98 -23.94 -12.54
C LEU A 24 -8.62 -23.37 -12.15
N LYS A 25 -7.59 -23.45 -13.00
CA LYS A 25 -6.21 -23.05 -12.63
C LYS A 25 -6.11 -21.60 -12.16
N ASN A 26 -7.01 -20.73 -12.62
CA ASN A 26 -7.08 -19.33 -12.19
C ASN A 26 -7.79 -19.13 -10.83
N THR A 27 -8.57 -20.10 -10.36
CA THR A 27 -9.32 -20.07 -9.09
C THR A 27 -8.82 -21.08 -8.05
N THR A 28 -7.96 -22.03 -8.44
CA THR A 28 -7.40 -23.10 -7.58
C THR A 28 -5.88 -23.03 -7.45
N LYS A 29 -5.27 -21.86 -7.70
CA LYS A 29 -3.84 -21.69 -7.40
C LYS A 29 -3.61 -21.93 -5.90
N THR A 30 -2.73 -22.88 -5.61
CA THR A 30 -2.36 -23.29 -4.25
C THR A 30 -1.20 -22.49 -3.69
N SER A 31 -0.68 -21.51 -4.43
CA SER A 31 0.35 -20.61 -3.95
C SER A 31 0.33 -19.28 -4.68
N PHE A 32 0.64 -18.23 -3.94
CA PHE A 32 0.88 -16.88 -4.42
C PHE A 32 2.26 -16.44 -3.91
N SER A 33 3.03 -15.76 -4.76
CA SER A 33 4.33 -15.20 -4.39
C SER A 33 4.40 -13.77 -4.92
N ASN A 34 4.89 -12.86 -4.11
CA ASN A 34 5.30 -11.54 -4.53
C ASN A 34 6.81 -11.37 -4.27
N LYS A 35 7.31 -10.12 -4.32
CA LYS A 35 8.73 -9.80 -4.17
C LYS A 35 9.36 -10.31 -2.86
N THR A 36 8.62 -10.28 -1.73
CA THR A 36 9.19 -10.54 -0.39
C THR A 36 8.36 -11.51 0.45
N SER A 37 7.25 -12.00 -0.07
CA SER A 37 6.31 -12.87 0.62
C SER A 37 5.81 -14.00 -0.30
N LYS A 38 5.58 -15.18 0.32
CA LYS A 38 4.98 -16.32 -0.35
C LYS A 38 3.89 -16.91 0.52
N THR A 39 2.68 -17.03 -0.02
CA THR A 39 1.54 -17.66 0.64
C THR A 39 1.19 -18.95 -0.07
N ILE A 40 1.22 -20.07 0.64
CA ILE A 40 0.77 -21.37 0.19
C ILE A 40 -0.63 -21.59 0.78
N ILE A 41 -1.59 -21.85 -0.10
CA ILE A 41 -3.02 -21.98 0.21
C ILE A 41 -3.33 -23.47 0.28
N GLY A 42 -3.51 -23.99 1.49
CA GLY A 42 -3.91 -25.37 1.75
C GLY A 42 -5.41 -25.51 1.97
N SER A 43 -5.92 -26.74 1.89
CA SER A 43 -7.35 -27.03 2.11
C SER A 43 -7.81 -26.84 3.56
N GLY A 44 -6.89 -26.87 4.53
CA GLY A 44 -7.18 -26.68 5.95
C GLY A 44 -6.46 -25.49 6.61
N SER A 45 -5.33 -25.05 6.06
CA SER A 45 -4.56 -23.91 6.59
C SER A 45 -3.71 -23.27 5.49
N ASN A 46 -3.45 -21.96 5.65
CA ASN A 46 -2.58 -21.20 4.77
C ASN A 46 -1.22 -21.01 5.46
N LEU A 47 -0.12 -21.24 4.74
CA LEU A 47 1.23 -20.96 5.19
C LEU A 47 1.73 -19.68 4.52
N THR A 48 2.01 -18.63 5.28
CA THR A 48 2.57 -17.38 4.76
C THR A 48 4.01 -17.21 5.25
N LEU A 49 4.95 -17.21 4.31
CA LEU A 49 6.37 -16.91 4.51
C LEU A 49 6.57 -15.41 4.24
N ASN A 50 6.75 -14.61 5.29
CA ASN A 50 6.84 -13.14 5.20
C ASN A 50 7.91 -12.52 6.11
N SER A 51 8.94 -13.29 6.49
CA SER A 51 9.98 -12.81 7.40
C SER A 51 10.72 -11.58 6.85
N GLU A 52 11.01 -11.56 5.55
CA GLU A 52 11.65 -10.42 4.89
C GLU A 52 10.75 -9.18 4.88
N THR A 53 9.47 -9.34 4.52
CA THR A 53 8.48 -8.24 4.59
C THR A 53 8.40 -7.65 6.00
N LYS A 54 8.39 -8.49 7.04
CA LYS A 54 8.36 -8.01 8.44
C LYS A 54 9.59 -7.19 8.80
N LYS A 55 10.79 -7.65 8.43
CA LYS A 55 12.04 -6.90 8.64
C LYS A 55 12.02 -5.55 7.91
N LEU A 56 11.52 -5.52 6.68
CA LEU A 56 11.39 -4.28 5.92
C LEU A 56 10.39 -3.32 6.59
N ILE A 57 9.23 -3.79 7.07
CA ILE A 57 8.26 -2.97 7.80
C ILE A 57 8.89 -2.34 9.05
N GLU A 58 9.65 -3.12 9.81
CA GLU A 58 10.36 -2.62 11.00
C GLU A 58 11.41 -1.57 10.62
N SER A 59 12.22 -1.85 9.60
CA SER A 59 13.22 -0.91 9.10
C SER A 59 12.61 0.40 8.57
N VAL A 60 11.49 0.32 7.84
CA VAL A 60 10.74 1.49 7.37
C VAL A 60 10.28 2.31 8.57
N ARG A 61 9.69 1.67 9.57
CA ARG A 61 9.19 2.36 10.77
C ARG A 61 10.31 3.07 11.53
N GLU A 62 11.45 2.42 11.72
CA GLU A 62 12.60 2.99 12.42
C GLU A 62 13.19 4.17 11.66
N ASN A 63 13.42 4.01 10.36
CA ASN A 63 13.98 5.07 9.51
C ASN A 63 13.04 6.28 9.40
N VAL A 64 11.74 6.05 9.16
CA VAL A 64 10.76 7.14 9.12
C VAL A 64 10.68 7.84 10.47
N SER A 65 10.72 7.10 11.59
CA SER A 65 10.78 7.71 12.93
C SER A 65 12.01 8.59 13.13
N ALA A 66 13.19 8.14 12.67
CA ALA A 66 14.42 8.91 12.77
C ALA A 66 14.34 10.21 11.96
N ILE A 67 13.88 10.14 10.70
CA ILE A 67 13.73 11.30 9.82
C ILE A 67 12.72 12.30 10.42
N VAL A 68 11.56 11.81 10.85
CA VAL A 68 10.49 12.66 11.38
C VAL A 68 10.91 13.36 12.67
N LYS A 69 11.69 12.70 13.53
CA LYS A 69 12.27 13.31 14.74
C LYS A 69 13.29 14.40 14.41
N GLN A 70 14.14 14.19 13.41
CA GLN A 70 15.12 15.21 12.98
C GLN A 70 14.45 16.44 12.37
N VAL A 71 13.34 16.21 11.66
CA VAL A 71 12.63 17.23 10.87
C VAL A 71 11.48 17.88 11.65
N ASP A 72 11.19 17.41 12.87
CA ASP A 72 10.05 17.79 13.71
C ASP A 72 8.71 17.73 12.95
N CYS A 73 8.56 16.70 12.11
CA CYS A 73 7.37 16.50 11.27
C CYS A 73 6.96 17.73 10.42
N ASN A 74 7.94 18.57 10.05
CA ASN A 74 7.68 19.70 9.16
C ASN A 74 7.37 19.21 7.73
N PRO A 75 6.18 19.50 7.18
CA PRO A 75 5.78 19.04 5.85
C PRO A 75 6.73 19.45 4.72
N GLU A 76 7.28 20.66 4.78
CA GLU A 76 8.13 21.20 3.71
C GLU A 76 9.46 20.45 3.63
N LYS A 77 10.08 20.22 4.77
CA LYS A 77 11.32 19.44 4.87
C LYS A 77 11.12 17.97 4.49
N LEU A 78 9.95 17.38 4.80
CA LEU A 78 9.61 16.04 4.33
C LEU A 78 9.50 16.00 2.79
N LEU A 79 8.94 17.05 2.17
CA LEU A 79 8.90 17.18 0.71
C LEU A 79 10.28 17.39 0.10
N GLU A 80 11.16 18.17 0.74
CA GLU A 80 12.56 18.31 0.32
C GLU A 80 13.29 16.96 0.34
N TYR A 81 13.06 16.15 1.37
CA TYR A 81 13.62 14.80 1.45
C TYR A 81 13.14 13.93 0.28
N ILE A 82 11.84 14.00 -0.06
CA ILE A 82 11.26 13.29 -1.20
C ILE A 82 11.89 13.74 -2.53
N LYS A 83 12.09 15.05 -2.71
CA LYS A 83 12.75 15.62 -3.89
C LYS A 83 14.21 15.18 -3.99
N ALA A 84 14.94 15.19 -2.87
CA ALA A 84 16.33 14.74 -2.80
C ALA A 84 16.47 13.25 -3.15
N ALA A 85 15.47 12.43 -2.81
CA ALA A 85 15.37 11.03 -3.21
C ALA A 85 14.87 10.81 -4.65
N ASN A 86 14.99 11.82 -5.51
CA ASN A 86 14.62 11.83 -6.93
C ASN A 86 13.15 11.50 -7.21
N THR A 87 12.25 11.82 -6.28
CA THR A 87 10.80 11.67 -6.50
C THR A 87 10.21 13.02 -6.89
N PRO A 88 9.54 13.14 -8.06
CA PRO A 88 8.95 14.40 -8.48
C PRO A 88 7.86 14.88 -7.52
N VAL A 89 7.89 16.17 -7.19
CA VAL A 89 6.87 16.84 -6.37
C VAL A 89 6.33 18.03 -7.15
N TYR A 90 5.04 17.98 -7.45
CA TYR A 90 4.35 19.00 -8.24
C TYR A 90 3.29 19.69 -7.38
N LYS A 91 3.40 21.03 -7.31
CA LYS A 91 2.39 21.88 -6.73
C LYS A 91 1.56 22.47 -7.86
N ILE A 92 0.26 22.17 -7.89
CA ILE A 92 -0.63 22.56 -9.00
C ILE A 92 -1.89 23.21 -8.43
N ASN A 93 -2.33 24.31 -9.03
CA ASN A 93 -3.60 24.93 -8.69
C ASN A 93 -4.78 24.01 -9.04
N ASN A 94 -5.72 23.83 -8.12
CA ASN A 94 -6.84 22.89 -8.22
C ASN A 94 -6.44 21.40 -8.35
N ALA A 95 -5.34 20.97 -7.71
CA ALA A 95 -4.95 19.55 -7.68
C ALA A 95 -6.12 18.64 -7.26
N ASP A 96 -6.87 18.98 -6.21
CA ASP A 96 -8.14 18.35 -5.83
C ASP A 96 -9.06 17.98 -7.02
N LYS A 97 -9.32 18.92 -7.94
CA LYS A 97 -10.23 18.70 -9.09
C LYS A 97 -9.62 17.78 -10.14
N ILE A 98 -8.31 17.94 -10.39
CA ILE A 98 -7.58 17.13 -11.37
C ILE A 98 -7.57 15.67 -10.89
N LEU A 99 -7.30 15.46 -9.61
CA LEU A 99 -7.20 14.13 -9.00
C LEU A 99 -8.57 13.49 -8.77
N ALA A 100 -9.61 14.27 -8.48
CA ALA A 100 -10.98 13.78 -8.39
C ALA A 100 -11.43 13.04 -9.66
N LEU A 101 -11.01 13.50 -10.86
CA LEU A 101 -11.32 12.82 -12.13
C LEU A 101 -10.68 11.42 -12.20
N LEU A 102 -9.48 11.28 -11.64
CA LEU A 102 -8.76 10.01 -11.54
C LEU A 102 -9.23 9.15 -10.35
N LYS A 103 -10.08 9.72 -9.48
CA LYS A 103 -10.44 9.19 -8.16
C LYS A 103 -9.19 8.95 -7.30
N GLU A 104 -8.26 9.89 -7.38
CA GLU A 104 -7.05 9.96 -6.56
C GLU A 104 -7.21 11.10 -5.54
N GLU A 105 -6.50 10.98 -4.43
CA GLU A 105 -6.37 12.04 -3.43
C GLU A 105 -5.05 12.78 -3.62
N GLU A 106 -4.93 13.98 -3.04
CA GLU A 106 -3.66 14.71 -3.01
C GLU A 106 -2.56 13.91 -2.27
N GLY A 107 -1.31 14.27 -2.50
CA GLY A 107 -0.16 13.59 -1.90
C GLY A 107 0.47 12.55 -2.81
N LEU A 108 0.79 11.37 -2.27
CA LEU A 108 1.50 10.32 -2.99
C LEU A 108 0.60 9.64 -4.03
N ILE A 109 0.93 9.82 -5.30
CA ILE A 109 0.35 9.09 -6.42
C ILE A 109 1.33 7.99 -6.83
N THR A 110 0.88 6.74 -6.74
CA THR A 110 1.63 5.57 -7.21
C THR A 110 1.72 5.55 -8.73
N GLU A 111 2.60 4.71 -9.28
CA GLU A 111 2.78 4.59 -10.73
C GLU A 111 1.43 4.45 -11.44
N GLN A 112 1.24 5.14 -12.56
CA GLN A 112 0.03 5.01 -13.38
C GLN A 112 0.38 4.58 -14.80
N HIS A 113 -0.58 3.92 -15.45
CA HIS A 113 -0.47 3.47 -16.83
C HIS A 113 -1.67 3.91 -17.69
N GLY A 114 -1.44 3.98 -19.00
CA GLY A 114 -2.46 4.21 -20.02
C GLY A 114 -2.98 5.65 -20.04
N LEU A 115 -4.28 5.82 -20.31
CA LEU A 115 -4.91 7.14 -20.45
C LEU A 115 -4.86 7.97 -19.16
N ARG A 116 -4.86 7.32 -17.99
CA ARG A 116 -4.72 8.00 -16.69
C ARG A 116 -3.33 8.60 -16.52
N ALA A 117 -2.30 7.86 -16.91
CA ALA A 117 -0.93 8.34 -16.93
C ALA A 117 -0.77 9.51 -17.91
N LEU A 118 -1.41 9.41 -19.08
CA LEU A 118 -1.40 10.48 -20.07
C LEU A 118 -2.04 11.76 -19.53
N TYR A 119 -3.24 11.65 -18.96
CA TYR A 119 -3.93 12.77 -18.34
C TYR A 119 -3.08 13.42 -17.24
N LEU A 120 -2.53 12.60 -16.32
CA LEU A 120 -1.67 13.09 -15.24
C LEU A 120 -0.40 13.75 -15.80
N SER A 121 0.24 13.16 -16.80
CA SER A 121 1.46 13.67 -17.43
C SER A 121 1.24 15.02 -18.11
N ILE A 122 0.07 15.25 -18.71
CA ILE A 122 -0.31 16.55 -19.30
C ILE A 122 -0.57 17.57 -18.19
N CYS A 123 -1.37 17.23 -17.17
CA CYS A 123 -1.68 18.14 -16.06
C CYS A 123 -0.44 18.59 -15.31
N VAL A 124 0.54 17.70 -15.18
CA VAL A 124 1.81 17.92 -14.48
C VAL A 124 2.87 18.60 -15.38
N GLY A 125 2.59 18.79 -16.67
CA GLY A 125 3.51 19.44 -17.61
C GLY A 125 4.71 18.56 -18.03
N ARG A 126 4.65 17.24 -17.81
CA ARG A 126 5.69 16.27 -18.19
C ARG A 126 5.61 15.87 -19.68
N GLY A 127 4.54 16.26 -20.37
CA GLY A 127 4.31 15.99 -21.78
C GLY A 127 3.49 14.72 -22.03
N PHE A 128 3.59 14.16 -23.23
CA PHE A 128 2.83 12.96 -23.63
C PHE A 128 3.53 11.69 -23.12
N SER A 129 2.99 11.07 -22.07
CA SER A 129 3.50 9.78 -21.57
C SER A 129 2.36 8.85 -21.17
N LEU A 130 2.41 7.61 -21.63
CA LEU A 130 1.48 6.54 -21.25
C LEU A 130 1.90 5.81 -19.96
N LYS A 131 2.99 6.26 -19.32
CA LYS A 131 3.46 5.77 -18.02
C LYS A 131 3.98 6.93 -17.18
N THR A 132 3.58 6.99 -15.92
CA THR A 132 4.06 8.02 -15.00
C THR A 132 4.68 7.36 -13.76
N PRO A 133 5.92 7.71 -13.39
CA PRO A 133 6.53 7.18 -12.17
C PRO A 133 5.77 7.69 -10.93
N PRO A 134 5.98 7.08 -9.76
CA PRO A 134 5.45 7.58 -8.51
C PRO A 134 5.86 9.04 -8.27
N MET A 135 4.90 9.86 -7.87
CA MET A 135 5.11 11.30 -7.69
C MET A 135 4.20 11.85 -6.60
N PHE A 136 4.52 13.04 -6.10
CA PHE A 136 3.62 13.80 -5.26
C PHE A 136 2.92 14.88 -6.08
N VAL A 137 1.59 14.93 -5.98
CA VAL A 137 0.77 16.00 -6.56
C VAL A 137 -0.10 16.57 -5.48
N MET A 138 -0.01 17.88 -5.27
CA MET A 138 -0.71 18.57 -4.19
C MET A 138 -1.00 20.01 -4.61
N ARG A 139 -1.99 20.63 -3.97
CA ARG A 139 -2.26 22.04 -4.18
C ARG A 139 -1.22 22.95 -3.54
N GLU A 140 -1.16 24.20 -4.02
CA GLU A 140 -0.47 25.26 -3.28
C GLU A 140 -1.30 25.62 -2.04
N GLY A 141 -0.73 25.39 -0.86
CA GLY A 141 -1.39 25.69 0.41
C GLY A 141 -0.65 25.13 1.62
N VAL A 142 -1.21 25.38 2.79
CA VAL A 142 -0.74 24.79 4.05
C VAL A 142 -1.08 23.31 4.05
N ILE A 143 -0.06 22.47 4.18
CA ILE A 143 -0.21 21.02 4.22
C ILE A 143 -0.33 20.60 5.68
N ASP A 144 -1.38 19.84 6.00
CA ASP A 144 -1.50 19.25 7.33
C ASP A 144 -0.34 18.28 7.60
N LYS A 145 0.29 18.42 8.76
CA LYS A 145 1.48 17.64 9.11
C LYS A 145 1.22 16.15 9.25
N TYR A 146 0.05 15.76 9.77
CA TYR A 146 -0.29 14.35 9.95
C TYR A 146 -0.70 13.71 8.63
N TYR A 147 -1.38 14.48 7.78
CA TYR A 147 -1.64 14.10 6.40
C TYR A 147 -0.33 13.89 5.61
N MET A 148 0.61 14.83 5.69
CA MET A 148 1.91 14.67 5.03
C MET A 148 2.69 13.48 5.60
N LEU A 149 2.64 13.26 6.92
CA LEU A 149 3.28 12.14 7.57
C LEU A 149 2.75 10.79 7.08
N HIS A 150 1.43 10.68 6.89
CA HIS A 150 0.79 9.51 6.31
C HIS A 150 1.34 9.20 4.92
N HIS A 151 1.33 10.19 4.02
CA HIS A 151 1.84 10.00 2.65
C HIS A 151 3.35 9.79 2.60
N PHE A 152 4.11 10.41 3.51
CA PHE A 152 5.55 10.20 3.63
C PHE A 152 5.88 8.76 4.03
N TYR A 153 5.17 8.19 5.03
CA TYR A 153 5.36 6.80 5.42
C TYR A 153 5.04 5.84 4.26
N ARG A 154 3.94 6.09 3.54
CA ARG A 154 3.56 5.30 2.35
C ARG A 154 4.62 5.41 1.25
N TRP A 155 5.18 6.59 1.03
CA TRP A 155 6.22 6.81 0.04
C TRP A 155 7.52 6.10 0.41
N TYR A 156 7.94 6.16 1.67
CA TYR A 156 9.13 5.46 2.13
C TYR A 156 8.94 3.94 2.02
N SER A 157 7.75 3.45 2.34
CA SER A 157 7.36 2.04 2.15
C SER A 157 7.49 1.59 0.69
N LEU A 158 7.00 2.41 -0.25
CA LEU A 158 7.16 2.20 -1.69
C LEU A 158 8.65 2.16 -2.09
N LYS A 159 9.46 3.10 -1.59
CA LYS A 159 10.90 3.17 -1.88
C LYS A 159 11.68 1.99 -1.29
N SER A 160 11.20 1.39 -0.21
CA SER A 160 11.77 0.19 0.40
C SER A 160 11.27 -1.12 -0.22
N ASP A 161 10.65 -1.06 -1.42
CA ASP A 161 10.17 -2.23 -2.17
C ASP A 161 9.13 -3.09 -1.41
N LEU A 162 8.39 -2.50 -0.47
CA LEU A 162 7.29 -3.22 0.18
C LEU A 162 6.18 -3.55 -0.83
N PRO A 163 5.58 -4.75 -0.75
CA PRO A 163 4.46 -5.11 -1.62
C PRO A 163 3.19 -4.36 -1.23
N GLY A 164 2.30 -4.23 -2.20
CA GLY A 164 1.02 -3.53 -2.07
C GLY A 164 0.96 -2.24 -2.87
N PHE A 165 2.08 -1.73 -3.38
CA PHE A 165 2.14 -0.48 -4.16
C PHE A 165 2.15 -0.69 -5.68
N GLU A 166 2.08 -1.94 -6.15
CA GLU A 166 2.02 -2.26 -7.56
C GLU A 166 0.77 -1.65 -8.21
N TYR A 167 0.90 -1.18 -9.46
CA TYR A 167 -0.19 -0.48 -10.17
C TYR A 167 -1.52 -1.24 -10.11
N GLU A 168 -1.54 -2.51 -10.53
CA GLU A 168 -2.76 -3.33 -10.58
C GLU A 168 -3.40 -3.49 -9.20
N VAL A 169 -2.57 -3.59 -8.15
CA VAL A 169 -3.03 -3.73 -6.76
C VAL A 169 -3.64 -2.42 -6.27
N GLN A 170 -2.97 -1.29 -6.54
CA GLN A 170 -3.46 0.05 -6.19
C GLN A 170 -4.75 0.40 -6.93
N GLN A 171 -4.93 -0.02 -8.18
CA GLN A 171 -6.19 0.15 -8.90
C GLN A 171 -7.33 -0.64 -8.25
N LYS A 172 -7.07 -1.87 -7.80
CA LYS A 172 -8.05 -2.70 -7.09
C LYS A 172 -8.36 -2.13 -5.72
N PHE A 173 -7.35 -1.64 -4.99
CA PHE A 173 -7.52 -0.97 -3.71
C PHE A 173 -8.43 0.24 -3.82
N LYS A 174 -8.21 1.13 -4.79
CA LYS A 174 -9.11 2.26 -5.06
C LYS A 174 -10.54 1.83 -5.40
N ARG A 175 -10.70 0.81 -6.25
CA ARG A 175 -12.03 0.27 -6.57
C ARG A 175 -12.73 -0.28 -5.34
N PHE A 176 -11.99 -0.97 -4.47
CA PHE A 176 -12.49 -1.52 -3.22
C PHE A 176 -12.91 -0.42 -2.22
N LEU A 177 -12.17 0.69 -2.15
CA LEU A 177 -12.57 1.85 -1.32
C LEU A 177 -13.87 2.50 -1.79
N ILE A 178 -14.15 2.46 -3.10
CA ILE A 178 -15.38 3.02 -3.69
C ILE A 178 -16.57 2.06 -3.55
N ASP A 179 -16.35 0.78 -3.83
CA ASP A 179 -17.37 -0.27 -3.78
C ASP A 179 -16.80 -1.55 -3.16
N ASN A 180 -17.20 -1.80 -1.92
CA ASN A 180 -16.85 -2.98 -1.14
C ASN A 180 -18.01 -3.98 -1.02
N SER A 181 -19.01 -3.90 -1.90
CA SER A 181 -20.15 -4.80 -1.89
C SER A 181 -19.74 -6.27 -2.14
N PRO A 182 -20.50 -7.25 -1.63
CA PRO A 182 -20.21 -8.66 -1.85
C PRO A 182 -20.12 -9.05 -3.33
N SER A 183 -20.86 -8.38 -4.20
CA SER A 183 -20.85 -8.60 -5.65
C SER A 183 -19.56 -8.09 -6.31
N ALA A 184 -19.01 -6.96 -5.85
CA ALA A 184 -17.72 -6.45 -6.31
C ALA A 184 -16.56 -7.35 -5.84
N ILE A 185 -16.57 -7.75 -4.57
CA ILE A 185 -15.52 -8.61 -3.99
C ILE A 185 -15.47 -9.98 -4.67
N ARG A 186 -16.62 -10.57 -5.03
CA ARG A 186 -16.68 -11.87 -5.75
C ARG A 186 -15.97 -11.87 -7.11
N LYS A 187 -15.66 -10.70 -7.69
CA LYS A 187 -14.92 -10.60 -8.95
C LYS A 187 -13.41 -10.72 -8.77
N PHE A 188 -12.90 -10.62 -7.54
CA PHE A 188 -11.48 -10.76 -7.25
C PHE A 188 -11.08 -12.24 -7.16
N SER A 189 -9.95 -12.56 -7.80
CA SER A 189 -9.29 -13.85 -7.57
C SER A 189 -8.67 -13.90 -6.17
N MET A 190 -8.27 -15.10 -5.72
CA MET A 190 -7.58 -15.24 -4.44
C MET A 190 -6.27 -14.45 -4.39
N GLU A 191 -5.53 -14.37 -5.51
CA GLU A 191 -4.30 -13.57 -5.62
C GLU A 191 -4.60 -12.08 -5.48
N ASP A 192 -5.69 -11.62 -6.08
CA ASP A 192 -6.15 -10.24 -5.96
C ASP A 192 -6.49 -9.91 -4.51
N ILE A 193 -7.16 -10.83 -3.80
CA ILE A 193 -7.51 -10.65 -2.39
C ILE A 193 -6.24 -10.60 -1.52
N ILE A 194 -5.26 -11.48 -1.76
CA ILE A 194 -4.01 -11.47 -0.99
C ILE A 194 -3.24 -10.17 -1.24
N SER A 195 -3.08 -9.76 -2.49
CA SER A 195 -2.39 -8.51 -2.83
C SER A 195 -3.12 -7.28 -2.30
N LEU A 196 -4.46 -7.29 -2.35
CA LEU A 196 -5.30 -6.23 -1.79
C LEU A 196 -5.13 -6.13 -0.26
N LYS A 197 -5.04 -7.27 0.44
CA LYS A 197 -4.72 -7.28 1.88
C LYS A 197 -3.38 -6.64 2.18
N GLU A 198 -2.37 -6.84 1.33
CA GLU A 198 -1.06 -6.20 1.48
C GLU A 198 -1.17 -4.68 1.31
N ALA A 199 -1.89 -4.20 0.29
CA ALA A 199 -2.13 -2.77 0.10
C ALA A 199 -2.89 -2.13 1.27
N ILE A 200 -3.94 -2.79 1.77
CA ILE A 200 -4.69 -2.35 2.96
C ILE A 200 -3.76 -2.31 4.18
N ALA A 201 -2.92 -3.33 4.38
CA ALA A 201 -1.98 -3.38 5.50
C ALA A 201 -0.97 -2.23 5.46
N ARG A 202 -0.46 -1.85 4.28
CA ARG A 202 0.44 -0.69 4.14
C ARG A 202 -0.23 0.64 4.52
N ASP A 203 -1.49 0.80 4.15
CA ASP A 203 -2.28 1.99 4.48
C ASP A 203 -2.61 2.06 5.98
N GLN A 204 -2.97 0.91 6.58
CA GLN A 204 -3.15 0.78 8.02
C GLN A 204 -1.86 1.05 8.80
N GLU A 205 -0.72 0.54 8.34
CA GLU A 205 0.59 0.79 8.95
C GLU A 205 0.94 2.28 8.97
N ALA A 206 0.66 2.99 7.88
CA ALA A 206 0.86 4.43 7.80
C ALA A 206 -0.07 5.19 8.75
N THR A 207 -1.35 4.80 8.81
CA THR A 207 -2.33 5.38 9.74
C THR A 207 -1.93 5.14 11.20
N ASP A 208 -1.55 3.91 11.55
CA ASP A 208 -1.08 3.54 12.88
C ASP A 208 0.19 4.31 13.27
N PHE A 209 1.09 4.54 12.32
CA PHE A 209 2.29 5.33 12.55
C PHE A 209 1.94 6.77 12.93
N VAL A 210 1.05 7.41 12.16
CA VAL A 210 0.57 8.76 12.45
C VAL A 210 -0.11 8.82 13.82
N LEU A 211 -0.99 7.87 14.14
CA LEU A 211 -1.68 7.80 15.43
C LEU A 211 -0.72 7.60 16.62
N LYS A 212 0.34 6.82 16.44
CA LYS A 212 1.38 6.67 17.48
C LYS A 212 2.18 7.94 17.64
N TYR A 213 2.52 8.60 16.52
CA TYR A 213 3.24 9.86 16.54
C TYR A 213 2.42 10.96 17.23
N THR A 214 1.15 11.14 16.89
CA THR A 214 0.25 12.13 17.52
C THR A 214 0.17 11.91 19.03
N LYS A 215 -0.10 10.67 19.46
CA LYS A 215 -0.12 10.30 20.88
C LYS A 215 1.20 10.59 21.60
N SER A 216 2.34 10.37 20.93
CA SER A 216 3.64 10.68 21.51
C SER A 216 3.84 12.18 21.70
N VAL A 217 3.45 13.00 20.71
CA VAL A 217 3.57 14.46 20.79
C VAL A 217 2.63 15.03 21.85
N ASP A 218 1.38 14.58 21.88
CA ASP A 218 0.39 15.04 22.88
C ASP A 218 0.75 14.56 24.28
N GLY A 219 1.23 13.32 24.42
CA GLY A 219 1.76 12.80 25.67
C GLY A 219 2.97 13.58 26.16
N SER A 220 3.93 13.90 25.28
CA SER A 220 5.09 14.73 25.61
C SER A 220 4.69 16.15 26.03
N LYS A 221 3.70 16.76 25.37
CA LYS A 221 3.17 18.06 25.78
C LYS A 221 2.54 18.00 27.17
N ASN A 222 1.70 17.00 27.44
CA ASN A 222 1.09 16.82 28.77
C ASN A 222 2.14 16.62 29.87
N VAL A 223 3.23 15.88 29.60
CA VAL A 223 4.34 15.72 30.54
C VAL A 223 5.09 17.03 30.74
N LEU A 224 5.41 17.76 29.67
CA LEU A 224 6.06 19.08 29.76
C LEU A 224 5.20 20.11 30.49
N ASP A 225 3.89 20.11 30.25
CA ASP A 225 2.94 21.00 30.91
C ASP A 225 2.80 20.65 32.40
N LYS A 226 2.82 19.35 32.77
CA LYS A 226 2.93 18.95 34.17
C LYS A 226 4.24 19.41 34.82
N ILE A 227 5.39 19.21 34.15
CA ILE A 227 6.69 19.65 34.68
C ILE A 227 6.74 21.18 34.85
N LYS A 228 6.13 21.94 33.93
CA LYS A 228 6.08 23.41 33.98
C LYS A 228 5.09 23.95 35.01
N ASN A 229 3.93 23.31 35.18
CA ASN A 229 2.85 23.82 36.04
C ASN A 229 2.87 23.23 37.45
N GLU A 230 3.34 22.00 37.65
CA GLU A 230 3.40 21.33 38.96
C GLU A 230 4.77 21.46 39.64
N GLY A 231 5.71 22.17 39.01
CA GLY A 231 7.06 22.37 39.50
C GLY A 231 7.93 21.13 39.28
N GLY A 232 9.04 21.29 38.56
CA GLY A 232 10.09 20.29 38.55
C GLY A 232 10.44 19.93 39.99
N ALA A 233 10.52 18.63 40.29
CA ALA A 233 10.89 18.14 41.61
C ALA A 233 12.10 18.92 42.13
N SER A 234 11.89 19.69 43.19
CA SER A 234 12.97 20.27 43.97
C SER A 234 13.74 19.10 44.57
N VAL A 235 14.93 18.83 44.01
CA VAL A 235 15.97 18.04 44.69
C VAL A 235 16.65 18.92 45.71
#